data_AF-A0A836RH17-F1
#
_entry.id   AF-A0A836RH17-F1
#
_cell.length_a   1.000
_cell.length_b   1.000
_cell.length_c   1.000
_cell.angle_alpha   90.00
_cell.angle_beta   90.00
_cell.angle_gamma   90.00
#
_symmetry.space_group_name_H-M   'P 1'
#
loop_
_entity.id
_entity.type
_entity.pdbx_description
1 polymer ?
#
loop_
_entity_poly.entity_id
_entity_poly.type
_entity_poly.pdbx_seq_one_letter_code
_entity_poly.pdbx_strand_id
1 'polypeptide(L)'
;VKKVYQNIWFSSENLARAKVKVTNKYFFTNLNEFDILWELYEDGTILQSGSLGRLNIPPQSSRIVTVPLKKPHIQPGAEYWLRLQARLAEKTAWAEKDYEIASEQFKLPFAAPAPEVKISQLGPLQVSDKGATLIVSGQNFSVQFDKKSGILSSLRFHETELIEKGPTPNFWRAPTDNDFGNGMPGRCAVWRKVSEHRTLQNFGIDRVNDREVKIKVNYLLPETASEHHIVYTILGSGDVVIENRIVPGEKKLPELPRFGMRMRLPAGFEQVQWYGRGPHENYWDRQTSAFVGLYQTTVTDQFVNYVSPQENGYKTDVRWVAFQNNQGVGLLAVGMPTICFSALHYTIEDLTQKRRGSMHPTDLTKRNFVEVNLDYKQTGVGGDNSWGARPLAKYTLFPKKYSYRFYLRPFLADRENPMELSHR
;
A
#
# COMPACT_ATOMS: atom_id res chain seq x y z
N VAL A 1 13.62 7.78 -13.06
CA VAL A 1 14.74 8.51 -13.72
C VAL A 1 14.86 9.94 -13.22
N LYS A 2 13.89 10.84 -13.47
CA LYS A 2 13.94 12.27 -13.07
C LYS A 2 14.48 12.53 -11.66
N LYS A 3 13.90 11.88 -10.63
CA LYS A 3 14.34 12.00 -9.22
C LYS A 3 15.81 11.64 -8.99
N VAL A 4 16.30 10.56 -9.61
CA VAL A 4 17.66 10.05 -9.36
C VAL A 4 18.71 10.91 -10.05
N TYR A 5 18.36 11.50 -11.21
CA TYR A 5 19.26 12.34 -12.01
C TYR A 5 19.19 13.82 -11.67
N GLN A 6 18.39 14.23 -10.69
CA GLN A 6 18.30 15.64 -10.30
C GLN A 6 19.67 16.15 -9.78
N ASN A 7 20.02 17.38 -10.17
CA ASN A 7 21.30 18.01 -9.83
C ASN A 7 21.25 18.90 -8.58
N ILE A 8 20.09 18.96 -7.92
CA ILE A 8 19.92 19.66 -6.64
C ILE A 8 19.51 18.62 -5.61
N TRP A 9 20.35 18.41 -4.61
CA TRP A 9 20.11 17.43 -3.56
C TRP A 9 19.76 18.13 -2.26
N PHE A 10 18.70 17.65 -1.63
CA PHE A 10 18.34 18.01 -0.27
C PHE A 10 18.66 16.82 0.62
N SER A 11 19.39 17.01 1.72
CA SER A 11 19.61 15.98 2.74
C SER A 11 19.26 16.49 4.12
N SER A 12 18.79 15.60 4.98
CA SER A 12 18.49 15.94 6.38
C SER A 12 19.79 16.17 7.16
N GLU A 13 19.91 17.32 7.82
CA GLU A 13 20.98 17.56 8.80
C GLU A 13 20.43 17.49 10.23
N ASN A 14 19.33 18.21 10.50
CA ASN A 14 18.62 18.12 11.77
C ASN A 14 17.14 18.53 11.57
N LEU A 15 16.28 17.56 11.29
CA LEU A 15 14.86 17.81 11.01
C LEU A 15 14.08 18.33 12.23
N ALA A 16 14.50 18.00 13.46
CA ALA A 16 13.89 18.54 14.68
C ALA A 16 14.10 20.08 14.80
N ARG A 17 15.15 20.60 14.17
CA ARG A 17 15.45 22.05 14.06
C ARG A 17 15.20 22.60 12.66
N ALA A 18 14.47 21.88 11.81
CA ALA A 18 14.21 22.24 10.42
C ALA A 18 15.47 22.58 9.59
N LYS A 19 16.61 21.94 9.90
CA LYS A 19 17.87 22.13 9.16
C LYS A 19 18.04 21.08 8.08
N VAL A 20 18.22 21.55 6.85
CA VAL A 20 18.49 20.73 5.67
C VAL A 20 19.74 21.22 4.97
N LYS A 21 20.50 20.31 4.37
CA LYS A 21 21.64 20.64 3.52
C LYS A 21 21.19 20.64 2.07
N VAL A 22 21.41 21.76 1.39
CA VAL A 22 21.19 21.91 -0.05
C VAL A 22 22.54 21.76 -0.74
N THR A 23 22.65 20.80 -1.64
CA THR A 23 23.88 20.49 -2.38
C THR A 23 23.67 20.74 -3.86
N ASN A 24 24.54 21.57 -4.43
CA ASN A 24 24.59 21.84 -5.86
C ASN A 24 25.49 20.81 -6.56
N LYS A 25 24.90 19.97 -7.42
CA LYS A 25 25.64 18.99 -8.23
C LYS A 25 25.86 19.44 -9.67
N TYR A 26 25.43 20.65 -10.06
CA TYR A 26 25.83 21.23 -11.34
C TYR A 26 27.32 21.56 -11.34
N PHE A 27 27.95 21.49 -12.51
CA PHE A 27 29.36 21.86 -12.71
C PHE A 27 29.56 23.34 -13.06
N PHE A 28 28.55 24.00 -13.64
CA PHE A 28 28.68 25.36 -14.16
C PHE A 28 27.51 26.28 -13.78
N THR A 29 26.48 25.76 -13.11
CA THR A 29 25.27 26.50 -12.76
C THR A 29 25.20 26.72 -11.25
N ASN A 30 24.97 27.96 -10.82
CA ASN A 30 24.74 28.29 -9.42
C ASN A 30 23.26 28.02 -9.06
N LEU A 31 22.95 27.73 -7.79
CA LEU A 31 21.56 27.50 -7.37
C LEU A 31 20.73 28.78 -7.24
N ASN A 32 21.31 29.96 -7.38
CA ASN A 32 20.56 31.22 -7.45
C ASN A 32 19.77 31.39 -8.77
N GLU A 33 19.88 30.45 -9.71
CA GLU A 33 19.04 30.34 -10.92
C GLU A 33 17.68 29.67 -10.64
N PHE A 34 17.47 29.11 -9.43
CA PHE A 34 16.28 28.36 -9.08
C PHE A 34 15.59 28.94 -7.84
N ASP A 35 14.27 28.95 -7.86
CA ASP A 35 13.47 29.26 -6.68
C ASP A 35 13.32 27.99 -5.83
N ILE A 36 13.80 28.05 -4.58
CA ILE A 36 13.70 26.93 -3.63
C ILE A 36 12.48 27.15 -2.73
N LEU A 37 11.49 26.28 -2.86
CA LEU A 37 10.23 26.34 -2.12
C LEU A 37 10.14 25.20 -1.11
N TRP A 38 9.36 25.40 -0.05
CA TRP A 38 9.08 24.38 0.95
C TRP A 38 7.60 24.35 1.31
N GLU A 39 7.13 23.15 1.68
CA GLU A 39 5.76 22.87 2.11
C GLU A 39 5.82 21.94 3.33
N LEU A 40 5.09 22.28 4.39
CA LEU A 40 4.84 21.43 5.55
C LEU A 40 3.45 20.82 5.41
N TYR A 41 3.39 19.50 5.39
CA TYR A 41 2.16 18.72 5.33
C TYR A 41 1.81 18.14 6.70
N GLU A 42 0.52 18.08 7.01
CA GLU A 42 -0.12 17.21 8.00
C GLU A 42 -1.07 16.30 7.24
N ASP A 43 -0.80 14.99 7.25
CA ASP A 43 -1.68 13.98 6.63
C ASP A 43 -2.09 14.28 5.18
N GLY A 44 -1.14 14.79 4.39
CA GLY A 44 -1.35 15.14 2.99
C GLY A 44 -1.96 16.53 2.75
N THR A 45 -2.36 17.26 3.79
CA THR A 45 -2.83 18.66 3.69
C THR A 45 -1.69 19.63 3.99
N ILE A 46 -1.54 20.69 3.18
CA ILE A 46 -0.51 21.72 3.40
C ILE A 46 -0.93 22.59 4.59
N LEU A 47 -0.12 22.59 5.66
CA LEU A 47 -0.29 23.48 6.82
C LEU A 47 0.44 24.80 6.65
N GLN A 48 1.65 24.74 6.10
CA GLN A 48 2.50 25.90 5.89
C GLN A 48 3.26 25.74 4.58
N SER A 49 3.57 26.84 3.92
CA SER A 49 4.44 26.86 2.75
C SER A 49 5.23 28.16 2.72
N GLY A 50 6.31 28.18 1.94
CA GLY A 50 7.11 29.37 1.77
C GLY A 50 8.27 29.17 0.80
N SER A 51 9.15 30.17 0.76
CA SER A 51 10.32 30.20 -0.09
C SER A 51 11.59 30.37 0.75
N LEU A 52 12.67 29.69 0.36
CA LEU A 52 14.03 29.96 0.79
C LEU A 52 14.73 30.95 -0.17
N GLY A 53 14.02 31.40 -1.20
CA GLY A 53 14.52 32.26 -2.27
C GLY A 53 15.51 31.55 -3.17
N ARG A 54 16.33 32.37 -3.83
CA ARG A 54 17.43 31.96 -4.71
C ARG A 54 18.72 31.89 -3.88
N LEU A 55 19.17 30.67 -3.59
CA LEU A 55 20.32 30.45 -2.73
C LEU A 55 21.61 30.55 -3.55
N ASN A 56 22.50 31.49 -3.21
CA ASN A 56 23.85 31.54 -3.78
C ASN A 56 24.68 30.34 -3.28
N ILE A 57 24.65 29.24 -4.05
CA ILE A 57 25.38 28.01 -3.79
C ILE A 57 26.11 27.66 -5.09
N PRO A 58 27.41 27.97 -5.19
CA PRO A 58 28.21 27.72 -6.39
C PRO A 58 28.22 26.24 -6.81
N PRO A 59 28.59 25.94 -8.07
CA PRO A 59 28.79 24.57 -8.54
C PRO A 59 29.58 23.70 -7.57
N GLN A 60 29.19 22.42 -7.45
CA GLN A 60 29.86 21.41 -6.61
C GLN A 60 29.98 21.76 -5.11
N SER A 61 29.17 22.70 -4.61
CA SER A 61 29.20 23.14 -3.21
C SER A 61 27.88 22.85 -2.47
N SER A 62 27.85 23.07 -1.17
CA SER A 62 26.65 22.85 -0.35
C SER A 62 26.51 23.89 0.76
N ARG A 63 25.27 24.10 1.20
CA ARG A 63 24.94 25.00 2.31
C ARG A 63 23.88 24.37 3.20
N ILE A 64 24.05 24.48 4.51
CA ILE A 64 23.00 24.15 5.48
C ILE A 64 22.09 25.37 5.60
N VAL A 65 20.80 25.16 5.43
CA VAL A 65 19.76 26.17 5.58
C VAL A 65 18.77 25.74 6.65
N THR A 66 18.22 26.72 7.36
CA THR A 66 17.10 26.50 8.29
C THR A 66 15.83 26.86 7.56
N VAL A 67 14.92 25.89 7.42
CA VAL A 67 13.61 26.12 6.82
C VAL A 67 12.77 26.93 7.82
N PRO A 68 12.18 28.08 7.41
CA PRO A 68 11.43 28.96 8.30
C PRO A 68 10.01 28.41 8.59
N LEU A 69 9.91 27.12 8.88
CA LEU A 69 8.66 26.50 9.33
C LEU A 69 8.49 26.71 10.84
N LYS A 70 7.25 26.92 11.27
CA LYS A 70 6.89 26.93 12.69
C LYS A 70 6.41 25.54 13.09
N LYS A 71 6.81 25.05 14.27
CA LYS A 71 6.29 23.77 14.77
C LYS A 71 4.77 23.89 14.95
N PRO A 72 3.94 23.05 14.31
CA PRO A 72 2.49 23.11 14.45
C PRO A 72 2.03 22.53 15.79
N HIS A 73 0.74 22.67 16.09
CA HIS A 73 0.09 21.87 17.13
C HIS A 73 0.01 20.42 16.63
N ILE A 74 0.50 19.46 17.42
CA ILE A 74 0.63 18.06 17.00
C ILE A 74 -0.67 17.32 17.25
N GLN A 75 -1.31 16.86 16.18
CA GLN A 75 -2.53 16.06 16.25
C GLN A 75 -2.19 14.59 16.59
N PRO A 76 -2.95 13.93 17.48
CA PRO A 76 -2.83 12.49 17.73
C PRO A 76 -2.99 11.65 16.46
N GLY A 77 -2.06 10.74 16.22
CA GLY A 77 -2.08 9.84 15.05
C GLY A 77 -1.57 10.45 13.74
N ALA A 78 -1.47 11.77 13.64
CA ALA A 78 -1.05 12.46 12.43
C ALA A 78 0.44 12.32 12.12
N GLU A 79 0.79 12.39 10.84
CA GLU A 79 2.16 12.44 10.34
C GLU A 79 2.47 13.77 9.64
N TYR A 80 3.67 14.28 9.91
CA TYR A 80 4.14 15.55 9.35
C TYR A 80 5.28 15.35 8.37
N TRP A 81 5.19 16.01 7.22
CA TRP A 81 6.19 15.90 6.15
C TRP A 81 6.66 17.27 5.68
N LEU A 82 7.97 17.43 5.54
CA LEU A 82 8.57 18.58 4.87
C LEU A 82 8.91 18.19 3.44
N ARG A 83 8.31 18.88 2.47
CA ARG A 83 8.70 18.79 1.06
C ARG A 83 9.51 20.02 0.68
N LEU A 84 10.62 19.80 -0.02
CA LEU A 84 11.42 20.84 -0.67
C LEU A 84 11.38 20.61 -2.18
N GLN A 85 11.27 21.70 -2.93
CA GLN A 85 11.27 21.69 -4.39
C GLN A 85 12.12 22.84 -4.92
N ALA A 86 12.89 22.58 -5.97
CA ALA A 86 13.60 23.59 -6.75
C ALA A 86 12.90 23.74 -8.10
N ARG A 87 12.53 24.97 -8.44
CA ARG A 87 11.82 25.30 -9.67
C ARG A 87 12.60 26.30 -10.51
N LEU A 88 12.41 26.23 -11.82
CA LEU A 88 12.98 27.22 -12.75
C LEU A 88 12.43 28.60 -12.41
N ALA A 89 13.33 29.54 -12.12
CA ALA A 89 12.92 30.87 -11.72
C ALA A 89 12.42 31.72 -12.92
N GLU A 90 12.91 31.39 -14.12
CA GLU A 90 12.52 31.98 -15.40
C GLU A 90 12.27 30.87 -16.44
N LYS A 91 11.57 31.23 -17.53
CA LYS A 91 11.38 30.34 -18.68
C LYS A 91 12.72 30.00 -19.34
N THR A 92 12.86 28.75 -19.79
CA THR A 92 13.99 28.28 -20.60
C THR A 92 13.51 27.80 -21.97
N ALA A 93 14.43 27.46 -22.87
CA ALA A 93 14.08 26.92 -24.19
C ALA A 93 13.34 25.56 -24.14
N TRP A 94 13.46 24.79 -23.05
CA TRP A 94 12.94 23.43 -22.95
C TRP A 94 11.85 23.24 -21.89
N ALA A 95 11.65 24.22 -21.01
CA ALA A 95 10.59 24.20 -20.01
C ALA A 95 10.18 25.61 -19.61
N GLU A 96 8.91 25.72 -19.24
CA GLU A 96 8.33 26.94 -18.71
C GLU A 96 8.90 27.31 -17.34
N LYS A 97 8.71 28.57 -16.95
CA LYS A 97 8.90 29.02 -15.57
C LYS A 97 8.12 28.12 -14.60
N ASP A 98 8.63 27.97 -13.38
CA ASP A 98 8.05 27.14 -12.31
C ASP A 98 8.12 25.62 -12.54
N TYR A 99 8.75 25.15 -13.61
CA TYR A 99 8.99 23.71 -13.81
C TYR A 99 9.86 23.14 -12.68
N GLU A 100 9.36 22.11 -11.99
CA GLU A 100 10.10 21.42 -10.92
C GLU A 100 11.25 20.59 -11.50
N ILE A 101 12.49 20.96 -11.17
CA ILE A 101 13.70 20.27 -11.62
C ILE A 101 14.26 19.29 -10.59
N ALA A 102 13.97 19.51 -9.30
CA ALA A 102 14.39 18.66 -8.21
C ALA A 102 13.42 18.77 -7.04
N SER A 103 13.25 17.68 -6.30
CA SER A 103 12.45 17.67 -5.07
C SER A 103 12.93 16.61 -4.10
N GLU A 104 12.57 16.78 -2.83
CA GLU A 104 12.77 15.79 -1.78
C GLU A 104 11.71 15.92 -0.70
N GLN A 105 11.43 14.82 0.01
CA GLN A 105 10.47 14.79 1.10
C GLN A 105 11.07 14.13 2.35
N PHE A 106 10.88 14.76 3.50
CA PHE A 106 11.38 14.30 4.79
C PHE A 106 10.23 14.12 5.78
N LYS A 107 10.17 12.95 6.43
CA LYS A 107 9.29 12.76 7.59
C LYS A 107 9.84 13.57 8.76
N LEU A 108 9.05 14.48 9.30
CA LEU A 108 9.44 15.26 10.47
C LEU A 108 9.23 14.43 11.75
N PRO A 109 10.06 14.61 12.78
CA PRO A 109 9.92 13.92 14.06
C PRO A 109 8.83 14.56 14.94
N PHE A 110 7.69 14.89 14.34
CA PHE A 110 6.50 15.37 15.00
C PHE A 110 5.50 14.23 15.00
N ALA A 111 5.18 13.70 16.16
CA ALA A 111 4.22 12.62 16.30
C ALA A 111 3.64 12.65 17.72
N ALA A 112 2.35 12.36 17.80
CA ALA A 112 1.66 12.01 19.03
C ALA A 112 1.00 10.64 18.81
N PRO A 113 1.00 9.73 19.80
CA PRO A 113 0.34 8.44 19.67
C PRO A 113 -1.13 8.60 19.27
N ALA A 114 -1.62 7.69 18.41
CA ALA A 114 -3.04 7.63 18.12
C ALA A 114 -3.84 7.26 19.39
N PRO A 115 -5.08 7.74 19.55
CA PRO A 115 -5.94 7.35 20.66
C PRO A 115 -6.25 5.85 20.63
N GLU A 116 -6.15 5.17 21.76
CA GLU A 116 -6.50 3.74 21.85
C GLU A 116 -8.01 3.51 21.66
N VAL A 117 -8.35 2.46 20.91
CA VAL A 117 -9.74 1.99 20.80
C VAL A 117 -10.21 1.39 22.12
N LYS A 118 -11.17 2.05 22.77
CA LYS A 118 -11.80 1.56 24.00
C LYS A 118 -12.87 0.53 23.67
N ILE A 119 -12.49 -0.76 23.69
CA ILE A 119 -13.41 -1.89 23.40
C ILE A 119 -14.69 -1.83 24.24
N SER A 120 -14.61 -1.39 25.51
CA SER A 120 -15.77 -1.26 26.41
C SER A 120 -16.83 -0.26 25.95
N GLN A 121 -16.49 0.65 25.03
CA GLN A 121 -17.40 1.68 24.50
C GLN A 121 -18.04 1.27 23.16
N LEU A 122 -17.69 0.10 22.62
CA LEU A 122 -18.23 -0.38 21.35
C LEU A 122 -19.63 -1.02 21.53
N GLY A 123 -20.37 -1.11 20.41
CA GLY A 123 -21.66 -1.80 20.37
C GLY A 123 -21.52 -3.32 20.54
N PRO A 124 -22.57 -4.01 21.01
CA PRO A 124 -22.53 -5.45 21.17
C PRO A 124 -22.51 -6.18 19.82
N LEU A 125 -21.96 -7.39 19.82
CA LEU A 125 -21.88 -8.33 18.72
C LEU A 125 -22.79 -9.53 18.97
N GLN A 126 -23.42 -10.01 17.90
CA GLN A 126 -24.15 -11.27 17.87
C GLN A 126 -23.42 -12.27 16.99
N VAL A 127 -23.31 -13.52 17.47
CA VAL A 127 -22.66 -14.62 16.76
C VAL A 127 -23.69 -15.70 16.46
N SER A 128 -23.94 -15.94 15.18
CA SER A 128 -24.83 -16.99 14.67
C SER A 128 -24.01 -18.07 13.95
N ASP A 129 -23.98 -19.27 14.51
CA ASP A 129 -23.39 -20.45 13.86
C ASP A 129 -24.48 -21.24 13.13
N LYS A 130 -24.43 -21.30 11.80
CA LYS A 130 -25.41 -21.98 10.93
C LYS A 130 -24.80 -23.21 10.26
N GLY A 131 -23.99 -23.98 11.00
CA GLY A 131 -23.38 -25.21 10.52
C GLY A 131 -22.18 -24.95 9.60
N ALA A 132 -22.45 -24.66 8.33
CA ALA A 132 -21.41 -24.38 7.32
C ALA A 132 -20.93 -22.92 7.35
N THR A 133 -21.75 -22.01 7.85
CA THR A 133 -21.47 -20.56 7.87
C THR A 133 -21.47 -20.03 9.30
N LEU A 134 -20.47 -19.22 9.62
CA LEU A 134 -20.46 -18.39 10.83
C LEU A 134 -20.78 -16.95 10.45
N ILE A 135 -21.69 -16.31 11.19
CA ILE A 135 -22.04 -14.90 10.99
C ILE A 135 -21.76 -14.16 12.30
N VAL A 136 -20.97 -13.09 12.23
CA VAL A 136 -20.77 -12.12 13.32
C VAL A 136 -21.39 -10.80 12.88
N SER A 137 -22.30 -10.24 13.68
CA SER A 137 -23.04 -9.03 13.32
C SER A 137 -23.05 -8.02 14.45
N GLY A 138 -23.03 -6.74 14.11
CA GLY A 138 -23.19 -5.62 15.04
C GLY A 138 -24.19 -4.62 14.49
N GLN A 139 -24.08 -3.35 14.91
CA GLN A 139 -24.97 -2.31 14.42
C GLN A 139 -24.69 -2.02 12.93
N ASN A 140 -25.66 -2.33 12.06
CA ASN A 140 -25.63 -2.07 10.61
C ASN A 140 -24.60 -2.87 9.79
N PHE A 141 -23.85 -3.80 10.37
CA PHE A 141 -22.90 -4.63 9.64
C PHE A 141 -23.00 -6.12 9.98
N SER A 142 -22.55 -6.97 9.04
CA SER A 142 -22.37 -8.39 9.27
C SER A 142 -21.16 -8.93 8.51
N VAL A 143 -20.39 -9.79 9.17
CA VAL A 143 -19.25 -10.52 8.61
C VAL A 143 -19.59 -12.00 8.55
N GLN A 144 -19.43 -12.64 7.40
CA GLN A 144 -19.68 -14.06 7.22
C GLN A 144 -18.40 -14.80 6.89
N PHE A 145 -18.29 -16.01 7.44
CA PHE A 145 -17.19 -16.93 7.19
C PHE A 145 -17.73 -18.28 6.73
N ASP A 146 -17.11 -18.83 5.68
CA ASP A 146 -17.28 -20.22 5.30
C ASP A 146 -16.38 -21.08 6.20
N LYS A 147 -16.97 -21.94 7.03
CA LYS A 147 -16.23 -22.74 8.03
C LYS A 147 -15.42 -23.87 7.41
N LYS A 148 -15.77 -24.31 6.19
CA LYS A 148 -15.08 -25.39 5.48
C LYS A 148 -13.75 -24.92 4.88
N SER A 149 -13.74 -23.70 4.36
CA SER A 149 -12.57 -23.07 3.75
C SER A 149 -11.84 -22.15 4.70
N GLY A 150 -12.50 -21.62 5.73
CA GLY A 150 -11.94 -20.63 6.65
C GLY A 150 -11.80 -19.23 6.05
N ILE A 151 -12.54 -18.95 4.97
CA ILE A 151 -12.49 -17.68 4.24
C ILE A 151 -13.60 -16.75 4.73
N LEU A 152 -13.27 -15.48 4.95
CA LEU A 152 -14.26 -14.39 5.03
C LEU A 152 -14.97 -14.33 3.68
N SER A 153 -16.26 -14.64 3.64
CA SER A 153 -17.03 -14.78 2.40
C SER A 153 -17.91 -13.58 2.11
N SER A 154 -18.25 -12.79 3.14
CA SER A 154 -19.08 -11.59 2.99
C SER A 154 -18.77 -10.57 4.10
N LEU A 155 -18.77 -9.30 3.73
CA LEU A 155 -18.80 -8.16 4.65
C LEU A 155 -19.89 -7.20 4.14
N ARG A 156 -21.01 -7.13 4.85
CA ARG A 156 -22.12 -6.22 4.53
C ARG A 156 -22.17 -5.04 5.48
N PHE A 157 -22.55 -3.88 4.97
CA PHE A 157 -22.80 -2.66 5.73
C PHE A 157 -23.98 -1.90 5.11
N HIS A 158 -25.00 -1.56 5.91
CA HIS A 158 -26.24 -0.92 5.44
C HIS A 158 -26.83 -1.60 4.18
N GLU A 159 -27.01 -2.92 4.24
CA GLU A 159 -27.47 -3.78 3.12
C GLU A 159 -26.56 -3.82 1.87
N THR A 160 -25.43 -3.10 1.86
CA THR A 160 -24.47 -3.10 0.76
C THR A 160 -23.40 -4.15 1.00
N GLU A 161 -23.18 -5.04 0.03
CA GLU A 161 -22.04 -5.96 0.04
C GLU A 161 -20.76 -5.19 -0.26
N LEU A 162 -19.77 -5.27 0.64
CA LEU A 162 -18.46 -4.63 0.47
C LEU A 162 -17.42 -5.61 -0.04
N ILE A 163 -17.53 -6.88 0.35
CA ILE A 163 -16.59 -7.93 -0.04
C ILE A 163 -17.37 -9.16 -0.48
N GLU A 164 -17.31 -9.51 -1.76
CA GLU A 164 -17.98 -10.71 -2.28
C GLU A 164 -17.07 -11.96 -2.25
N LYS A 165 -15.77 -11.78 -2.03
CA LYS A 165 -14.81 -12.89 -1.91
C LYS A 165 -13.53 -12.49 -1.17
N GLY A 166 -13.13 -13.27 -0.17
CA GLY A 166 -11.89 -13.08 0.57
C GLY A 166 -12.03 -12.09 1.73
N PRO A 167 -10.95 -11.65 2.37
CA PRO A 167 -9.56 -11.81 1.93
C PRO A 167 -9.04 -13.25 1.99
N THR A 168 -8.14 -13.60 1.08
CA THR A 168 -7.45 -14.90 1.06
C THR A 168 -5.95 -14.72 0.88
N PRO A 169 -5.08 -15.58 1.46
CA PRO A 169 -3.64 -15.41 1.32
C PRO A 169 -3.18 -15.41 -0.15
N ASN A 170 -2.22 -14.58 -0.49
CA ASN A 170 -1.66 -14.47 -1.83
C ASN A 170 -0.13 -14.38 -1.76
N PHE A 171 0.54 -15.27 -2.50
CA PHE A 171 2.00 -15.38 -2.55
C PHE A 171 2.55 -15.17 -3.96
N TRP A 172 1.68 -14.87 -4.93
CA TRP A 172 2.02 -14.76 -6.35
C TRP A 172 1.76 -13.37 -6.91
N ARG A 173 2.48 -13.03 -7.97
CA ARG A 173 2.25 -11.86 -8.84
C ARG A 173 2.27 -12.29 -10.29
N ALA A 174 1.64 -11.53 -11.16
CA ALA A 174 1.78 -11.74 -12.60
C ALA A 174 3.23 -11.47 -13.00
N PRO A 175 3.94 -12.39 -13.67
CA PRO A 175 5.36 -12.19 -13.99
C PRO A 175 5.59 -10.96 -14.88
N THR A 176 6.55 -10.13 -14.50
CA THR A 176 7.09 -9.07 -15.38
C THR A 176 8.03 -9.66 -16.43
N ASP A 177 8.39 -8.87 -17.44
CA ASP A 177 9.44 -9.23 -18.39
C ASP A 177 10.78 -9.61 -17.71
N ASN A 178 11.14 -8.92 -16.61
CA ASN A 178 12.33 -9.23 -15.81
C ASN A 178 12.19 -10.59 -15.10
N ASP A 179 10.99 -10.91 -14.60
CA ASP A 179 10.69 -12.19 -13.96
C ASP A 179 10.82 -13.36 -14.93
N PHE A 180 10.29 -13.20 -16.16
CA PHE A 180 10.51 -14.17 -17.23
C PHE A 180 12.00 -14.34 -17.54
N GLY A 181 12.73 -13.23 -17.69
CA GLY A 181 14.16 -13.23 -17.99
C GLY A 181 15.02 -13.97 -16.97
N ASN A 182 14.62 -13.97 -15.69
CA ASN A 182 15.35 -14.67 -14.62
C ASN A 182 14.78 -16.04 -14.24
N GLY A 183 13.77 -16.53 -14.96
CA GLY A 183 13.15 -17.84 -14.76
C GLY A 183 12.26 -17.93 -13.51
N MET A 184 11.81 -16.80 -12.96
CA MET A 184 10.93 -16.76 -11.79
C MET A 184 9.62 -17.58 -11.97
N PRO A 185 8.94 -17.59 -13.14
CA PRO A 185 7.71 -18.36 -13.31
C PRO A 185 7.85 -19.84 -12.98
N GLY A 186 8.96 -20.46 -13.37
CA GLY A 186 9.26 -21.86 -13.05
C GLY A 186 9.82 -22.01 -11.64
N ARG A 187 10.84 -21.21 -11.31
CA ARG A 187 11.57 -21.29 -10.04
C ARG A 187 10.70 -21.04 -8.81
N CYS A 188 9.72 -20.14 -8.92
CA CYS A 188 8.81 -19.75 -7.84
C CYS A 188 7.41 -20.37 -7.98
N ALA A 189 7.18 -21.27 -8.94
CA ALA A 189 5.84 -21.81 -9.28
C ALA A 189 5.08 -22.40 -8.08
N VAL A 190 5.81 -22.91 -7.08
CA VAL A 190 5.26 -23.42 -5.82
C VAL A 190 4.38 -22.39 -5.10
N TRP A 191 4.76 -21.11 -5.15
CA TRP A 191 4.04 -20.02 -4.50
C TRP A 191 2.73 -19.69 -5.22
N ARG A 192 2.66 -19.88 -6.54
CA ARG A 192 1.40 -19.82 -7.29
C ARG A 192 0.43 -20.90 -6.83
N LYS A 193 0.90 -22.16 -6.80
CA LYS A 193 0.09 -23.31 -6.39
C LYS A 193 -0.51 -23.14 -5.00
N VAL A 194 0.27 -22.70 -4.00
CA VAL A 194 -0.23 -22.53 -2.63
C VAL A 194 -1.08 -21.26 -2.42
N SER A 195 -1.09 -20.35 -3.40
CA SER A 195 -2.05 -19.24 -3.46
C SER A 195 -3.44 -19.70 -3.90
N GLU A 196 -3.52 -20.81 -4.64
CA GLU A 196 -4.75 -21.42 -5.16
C GLU A 196 -5.24 -22.58 -4.27
N HIS A 197 -4.31 -23.38 -3.75
CA HIS A 197 -4.59 -24.61 -3.01
C HIS A 197 -4.00 -24.57 -1.60
N ARG A 198 -4.88 -24.70 -0.60
CA ARG A 198 -4.55 -24.69 0.83
C ARG A 198 -5.42 -25.73 1.51
N THR A 199 -4.93 -26.29 2.61
CA THR A 199 -5.72 -27.20 3.45
C THR A 199 -6.02 -26.51 4.75
N LEU A 200 -7.31 -26.26 5.04
CA LEU A 200 -7.74 -25.79 6.35
C LEU A 200 -7.46 -26.88 7.39
N GLN A 201 -6.67 -26.55 8.40
CA GLN A 201 -6.35 -27.44 9.52
C GLN A 201 -7.22 -27.12 10.74
N ASN A 202 -7.52 -25.83 10.97
CA ASN A 202 -8.30 -25.40 12.11
C ASN A 202 -9.12 -24.15 11.78
N PHE A 203 -10.36 -24.15 12.27
CA PHE A 203 -11.25 -22.99 12.33
C PHE A 203 -11.81 -22.89 13.75
N GLY A 204 -11.31 -21.94 14.53
CA GLY A 204 -11.71 -21.72 15.93
C GLY A 204 -12.38 -20.37 16.12
N ILE A 205 -13.34 -20.32 17.04
CA ILE A 205 -14.06 -19.10 17.42
C ILE A 205 -13.84 -18.87 18.91
N ASP A 206 -13.52 -17.63 19.28
CA ASP A 206 -13.21 -17.22 20.63
C ASP A 206 -14.00 -15.93 20.92
N ARG A 207 -15.06 -16.05 21.73
CA ARG A 207 -15.92 -14.93 22.13
C ARG A 207 -15.29 -14.25 23.33
N VAL A 208 -14.39 -13.31 23.08
CA VAL A 208 -13.62 -12.62 24.14
C VAL A 208 -14.56 -11.90 25.10
N ASN A 209 -15.54 -11.18 24.56
CA ASN A 209 -16.64 -10.57 25.29
C ASN A 209 -17.80 -10.29 24.31
N ASP A 210 -18.81 -9.55 24.75
CA ASP A 210 -19.97 -9.16 23.94
C ASP A 210 -19.66 -8.13 22.85
N ARG A 211 -18.44 -7.59 22.75
CA ARG A 211 -18.02 -6.52 21.81
C ARG A 211 -16.79 -6.88 20.96
N GLU A 212 -16.19 -8.04 21.20
CA GLU A 212 -14.99 -8.53 20.53
C GLU A 212 -15.10 -10.05 20.29
N VAL A 213 -15.01 -10.46 19.03
CA VAL A 213 -15.00 -11.86 18.62
C VAL A 213 -13.76 -12.16 17.81
N LYS A 214 -13.03 -13.21 18.18
CA LYS A 214 -11.84 -13.68 17.46
C LYS A 214 -12.13 -14.96 16.69
N ILE A 215 -11.65 -15.02 15.45
CA ILE A 215 -11.71 -16.21 14.60
C ILE A 215 -10.28 -16.57 14.21
N LYS A 216 -9.87 -17.79 14.56
CA LYS A 216 -8.51 -18.31 14.35
C LYS A 216 -8.55 -19.34 13.22
N VAL A 217 -7.86 -19.05 12.12
CA VAL A 217 -7.82 -19.91 10.93
C VAL A 217 -6.39 -20.35 10.67
N ASN A 218 -6.15 -21.65 10.65
CA ASN A 218 -4.83 -22.21 10.35
C ASN A 218 -4.89 -23.03 9.06
N TYR A 219 -4.00 -22.72 8.13
CA TYR A 219 -3.81 -23.47 6.89
C TYR A 219 -2.46 -24.20 6.90
N LEU A 220 -2.47 -25.41 6.36
CA LEU A 220 -1.28 -26.05 5.80
C LEU A 220 -1.18 -25.67 4.32
N LEU A 221 0.02 -25.33 3.86
CA LEU A 221 0.39 -25.10 2.46
C LEU A 221 1.22 -26.29 1.95
N PRO A 222 0.60 -27.38 1.45
CA PRO A 222 1.24 -28.70 1.35
C PRO A 222 2.49 -28.72 0.45
N GLU A 223 2.43 -28.02 -0.69
CA GLU A 223 3.55 -27.96 -1.63
C GLU A 223 4.82 -27.39 -0.99
N THR A 224 4.65 -26.43 -0.08
CA THR A 224 5.75 -25.76 0.63
C THR A 224 6.02 -26.32 2.03
N ALA A 225 5.17 -27.23 2.53
CA ALA A 225 5.13 -27.66 3.93
C ALA A 225 5.10 -26.48 4.94
N SER A 226 4.53 -25.34 4.53
CA SER A 226 4.47 -24.13 5.36
C SER A 226 3.11 -24.02 6.04
N GLU A 227 3.07 -23.33 7.17
CA GLU A 227 1.84 -22.99 7.87
C GLU A 227 1.48 -21.52 7.63
N HIS A 228 0.18 -21.24 7.50
CA HIS A 228 -0.34 -19.88 7.43
C HIS A 228 -1.45 -19.69 8.47
N HIS A 229 -1.21 -18.80 9.42
CA HIS A 229 -2.14 -18.48 10.50
C HIS A 229 -2.78 -17.13 10.23
N ILE A 230 -4.10 -17.07 10.38
CA ILE A 230 -4.89 -15.85 10.31
C ILE A 230 -5.69 -15.72 11.60
N VAL A 231 -5.64 -14.54 12.20
CA VAL A 231 -6.55 -14.16 13.28
C VAL A 231 -7.39 -13.00 12.79
N TYR A 232 -8.70 -13.19 12.72
CA TYR A 232 -9.66 -12.11 12.52
C TYR A 232 -10.17 -11.68 13.89
N THR A 233 -10.08 -10.39 14.22
CA THR A 233 -10.72 -9.80 15.40
C THR A 233 -11.81 -8.85 14.91
N ILE A 234 -13.07 -9.22 15.15
CA ILE A 234 -14.24 -8.44 14.79
C ILE A 234 -14.62 -7.62 16.02
N LEU A 235 -14.70 -6.29 15.84
CA LEU A 235 -15.06 -5.36 16.90
C LEU A 235 -16.48 -4.83 16.70
N GLY A 236 -17.12 -4.42 17.79
CA GLY A 236 -18.44 -3.78 17.78
C GLY A 236 -18.57 -2.52 16.92
N SER A 237 -17.45 -1.90 16.51
CA SER A 237 -17.42 -0.78 15.57
C SER A 237 -17.64 -1.18 14.11
N GLY A 238 -17.56 -2.47 13.78
CA GLY A 238 -17.48 -2.95 12.39
C GLY A 238 -16.07 -3.18 11.89
N ASP A 239 -15.04 -2.89 12.70
CA ASP A 239 -13.65 -3.16 12.33
C ASP A 239 -13.40 -4.67 12.28
N VAL A 240 -12.71 -5.10 11.24
CA VAL A 240 -12.19 -6.46 11.11
C VAL A 240 -10.67 -6.36 11.06
N VAL A 241 -10.02 -6.57 12.22
CA VAL A 241 -8.55 -6.62 12.31
C VAL A 241 -8.08 -7.98 11.83
N ILE A 242 -7.13 -8.01 10.90
CA ILE A 242 -6.62 -9.22 10.27
C ILE A 242 -5.12 -9.34 10.53
N GLU A 243 -4.74 -10.35 11.30
CA GLU A 243 -3.35 -10.67 11.59
C GLU A 243 -2.92 -11.88 10.78
N ASN A 244 -1.91 -11.72 9.93
CA ASN A 244 -1.41 -12.78 9.07
C ASN A 244 0.00 -13.18 9.50
N ARG A 245 0.25 -14.49 9.53
CA ARG A 245 1.59 -15.04 9.80
C ARG A 245 1.85 -16.25 8.92
N ILE A 246 2.96 -16.23 8.20
CA ILE A 246 3.49 -17.41 7.51
C ILE A 246 4.68 -17.97 8.28
N VAL A 247 4.71 -19.30 8.42
CA VAL A 247 5.82 -20.05 8.99
C VAL A 247 6.27 -21.09 7.97
N PRO A 248 7.40 -20.87 7.29
CA PRO A 248 7.97 -21.87 6.41
C PRO A 248 8.32 -23.15 7.16
N GLY A 249 8.04 -24.30 6.53
CA GLY A 249 8.51 -25.60 7.02
C GLY A 249 9.97 -25.86 6.65
N GLU A 250 10.37 -27.13 6.72
CA GLU A 250 11.77 -27.55 6.51
C GLU A 250 12.19 -27.66 5.04
N LYS A 251 11.24 -27.59 4.10
CA LYS A 251 11.55 -27.65 2.66
C LYS A 251 12.45 -26.47 2.28
N LYS A 252 13.42 -26.71 1.39
CA LYS A 252 14.18 -25.64 0.74
C LYS A 252 13.27 -24.93 -0.26
N LEU A 253 12.89 -23.70 0.04
CA LEU A 253 11.97 -22.89 -0.78
C LEU A 253 12.71 -21.80 -1.56
N PRO A 254 12.18 -21.37 -2.72
CA PRO A 254 12.63 -20.15 -3.38
C PRO A 254 12.10 -18.91 -2.64
N GLU A 255 12.54 -17.71 -3.03
CA GLU A 255 11.94 -16.46 -2.57
C GLU A 255 10.45 -16.38 -2.88
N LEU A 256 9.75 -15.56 -2.10
CA LEU A 256 8.34 -15.24 -2.31
C LEU A 256 8.23 -14.06 -3.30
N PRO A 257 7.44 -14.19 -4.37
CA PRO A 257 7.09 -13.06 -5.22
C PRO A 257 6.32 -11.98 -4.47
N ARG A 258 5.38 -12.40 -3.62
CA ARG A 258 4.49 -11.56 -2.80
C ARG A 258 4.26 -12.23 -1.45
N PHE A 259 4.01 -11.43 -0.42
CA PHE A 259 3.35 -11.91 0.79
C PHE A 259 2.24 -10.93 1.17
N GLY A 260 1.00 -11.38 1.03
CA GLY A 260 -0.16 -10.53 1.25
C GLY A 260 -1.48 -11.28 1.19
N MET A 261 -2.55 -10.54 0.98
CA MET A 261 -3.91 -11.05 0.83
C MET A 261 -4.58 -10.43 -0.39
N ARG A 262 -5.47 -11.19 -1.03
CA ARG A 262 -6.33 -10.70 -2.11
C ARG A 262 -7.80 -10.84 -1.76
N MET A 263 -8.61 -9.87 -2.17
CA MET A 263 -10.06 -9.84 -2.00
C MET A 263 -10.75 -9.24 -3.22
N ARG A 264 -12.05 -9.44 -3.32
CA ARG A 264 -12.90 -8.86 -4.38
C ARG A 264 -13.96 -7.96 -3.78
N LEU A 265 -13.98 -6.73 -4.27
CA LEU A 265 -15.09 -5.81 -4.03
C LEU A 265 -16.08 -5.94 -5.20
N PRO A 266 -17.39 -5.87 -4.94
CA PRO A 266 -18.40 -5.87 -6.00
C PRO A 266 -18.19 -4.76 -7.03
N ALA A 267 -18.84 -4.89 -8.19
CA ALA A 267 -18.89 -3.82 -9.17
C ALA A 267 -19.41 -2.49 -8.56
N GLY A 268 -18.83 -1.36 -8.98
CA GLY A 268 -19.25 -0.03 -8.55
C GLY A 268 -18.36 0.64 -7.51
N PHE A 269 -17.44 -0.09 -6.85
CA PHE A 269 -16.40 0.47 -5.96
C PHE A 269 -15.23 1.08 -6.77
N GLU A 270 -15.54 2.08 -7.59
CA GLU A 270 -14.60 2.62 -8.58
C GLU A 270 -13.66 3.68 -8.00
N GLN A 271 -14.09 4.41 -6.98
CA GLN A 271 -13.31 5.52 -6.42
C GLN A 271 -12.27 5.00 -5.44
N VAL A 272 -11.01 5.38 -5.64
CA VAL A 272 -9.89 4.97 -4.79
C VAL A 272 -9.21 6.21 -4.23
N GLN A 273 -9.08 6.27 -2.90
CA GLN A 273 -8.29 7.28 -2.21
C GLN A 273 -7.28 6.58 -1.31
N TRP A 274 -6.05 7.10 -1.21
CA TRP A 274 -5.06 6.53 -0.30
C TRP A 274 -4.10 7.56 0.25
N TYR A 275 -3.61 7.31 1.47
CA TYR A 275 -2.51 8.04 2.07
C TYR A 275 -1.27 7.15 2.09
N GLY A 276 -0.27 7.47 1.26
CA GLY A 276 0.90 6.63 1.04
C GLY A 276 1.73 7.14 -0.13
N ARG A 277 2.61 6.31 -0.71
CA ARG A 277 3.41 6.74 -1.87
C ARG A 277 2.59 6.83 -3.15
N GLY A 278 2.78 7.91 -3.91
CA GLY A 278 2.08 8.12 -5.19
C GLY A 278 2.59 9.33 -5.98
N PRO A 279 1.82 9.78 -7.00
CA PRO A 279 0.57 9.18 -7.47
C PRO A 279 0.80 7.94 -8.36
N HIS A 280 1.94 7.85 -9.06
CA HIS A 280 2.26 6.75 -9.98
C HIS A 280 2.58 5.44 -9.25
N GLU A 281 2.52 4.31 -9.97
CA GLU A 281 2.93 3.02 -9.43
C GLU A 281 4.39 3.01 -8.94
N ASN A 282 4.63 2.30 -7.86
CA ASN A 282 5.94 2.22 -7.22
C ASN A 282 6.12 0.86 -6.55
N TYR A 283 7.38 0.42 -6.48
CA TYR A 283 7.76 -0.92 -5.98
C TYR A 283 8.91 -0.77 -5.00
N TRP A 284 9.20 -1.84 -4.25
CA TRP A 284 10.20 -1.83 -3.17
C TRP A 284 11.57 -1.26 -3.59
N ASP A 285 12.03 -1.59 -4.79
CA ASP A 285 13.29 -1.11 -5.38
C ASP A 285 13.13 0.10 -6.32
N ARG A 286 11.90 0.60 -6.51
CA ARG A 286 11.56 1.69 -7.44
C ARG A 286 10.48 2.62 -6.87
N GLN A 287 10.78 3.27 -5.75
CA GLN A 287 9.83 4.15 -5.03
C GLN A 287 10.35 5.56 -4.70
N THR A 288 11.60 5.88 -5.00
CA THR A 288 12.23 7.15 -4.57
C THR A 288 11.60 8.41 -5.16
N SER A 289 10.91 8.31 -6.30
CA SER A 289 10.18 9.42 -6.91
C SER A 289 8.72 9.51 -6.47
N ALA A 290 8.22 8.55 -5.69
CA ALA A 290 6.84 8.54 -5.20
C ALA A 290 6.84 9.06 -3.76
N PHE A 291 6.32 10.26 -3.55
CA PHE A 291 6.25 10.89 -2.23
C PHE A 291 5.02 10.41 -1.47
N VAL A 292 5.08 10.49 -0.14
CA VAL A 292 3.93 10.22 0.72
C VAL A 292 2.97 11.40 0.63
N GLY A 293 1.71 11.13 0.31
CA GLY A 293 0.68 12.15 0.18
C GLY A 293 -0.70 11.53 0.13
N LEU A 294 -1.72 12.40 0.12
CA LEU A 294 -3.12 12.00 -0.10
C LEU A 294 -3.41 12.05 -1.60
N TYR A 295 -3.76 10.90 -2.16
CA TYR A 295 -4.03 10.75 -3.59
C TYR A 295 -5.42 10.17 -3.82
N GLN A 296 -6.02 10.52 -4.96
CA GLN A 296 -7.32 10.01 -5.39
C GLN A 296 -7.28 9.71 -6.89
N THR A 297 -8.02 8.69 -7.29
CA THR A 297 -8.08 8.14 -8.66
C THR A 297 -9.28 7.20 -8.80
N THR A 298 -9.39 6.54 -9.95
CA THR A 298 -10.33 5.42 -10.17
C THR A 298 -9.58 4.09 -10.26
N VAL A 299 -10.26 2.97 -10.00
CA VAL A 299 -9.70 1.62 -10.24
C VAL A 299 -9.28 1.47 -11.71
N THR A 300 -10.07 2.02 -12.63
CA THR A 300 -9.76 2.05 -14.07
C THR A 300 -8.43 2.77 -14.35
N ASP A 301 -8.18 3.93 -13.73
CA ASP A 301 -6.95 4.71 -13.92
C ASP A 301 -5.74 4.15 -13.15
N GLN A 302 -5.93 3.18 -12.25
CA GLN A 302 -4.82 2.47 -11.63
C GLN A 302 -4.11 1.50 -12.58
N PHE A 303 -4.78 1.07 -13.65
CA PHE A 303 -4.20 0.16 -14.62
C PHE A 303 -3.11 0.84 -15.45
N VAL A 304 -1.90 0.30 -15.42
CA VAL A 304 -0.80 0.77 -16.28
C VAL A 304 -0.75 -0.10 -17.53
N ASN A 305 -1.04 0.52 -18.67
CA ASN A 305 -1.18 -0.16 -19.96
C ASN A 305 0.17 -0.54 -20.60
N TYR A 306 0.89 -1.47 -19.99
CA TYR A 306 2.09 -2.07 -20.56
C TYR A 306 1.75 -2.86 -21.84
N VAL A 307 2.57 -2.69 -22.91
CA VAL A 307 2.39 -3.39 -24.21
C VAL A 307 2.30 -4.91 -24.07
N SER A 308 3.00 -5.45 -23.08
CA SER A 308 2.98 -6.84 -22.64
C SER A 308 2.33 -6.85 -21.25
N PRO A 309 1.06 -7.28 -21.09
CA PRO A 309 0.37 -7.25 -19.81
C PRO A 309 1.14 -7.99 -18.71
N GLN A 310 1.32 -7.36 -17.56
CA GLN A 310 2.10 -7.87 -16.44
C GLN A 310 1.63 -7.26 -15.11
N GLU A 311 2.24 -7.63 -13.98
CA GLU A 311 2.03 -6.94 -12.69
C GLU A 311 2.21 -5.42 -12.86
N ASN A 312 1.22 -4.66 -12.38
CA ASN A 312 1.20 -3.20 -12.48
C ASN A 312 0.32 -2.56 -11.39
N GLY A 313 0.41 -1.24 -11.25
CA GLY A 313 -0.51 -0.44 -10.42
C GLY A 313 -0.19 -0.45 -8.92
N TYR A 314 0.92 -1.07 -8.52
CA TYR A 314 1.30 -1.26 -7.11
C TYR A 314 1.66 0.05 -6.39
N LYS A 315 1.34 0.16 -5.10
CA LYS A 315 1.71 1.29 -4.20
C LYS A 315 2.34 0.77 -2.92
N THR A 316 3.43 1.39 -2.47
CA THR A 316 4.13 1.04 -1.23
C THR A 316 3.95 2.08 -0.12
N ASP A 317 4.33 1.71 1.10
CA ASP A 317 4.29 2.56 2.29
C ASP A 317 2.92 3.26 2.49
N VAL A 318 1.83 2.52 2.32
CA VAL A 318 0.46 3.02 2.42
C VAL A 318 -0.07 2.85 3.83
N ARG A 319 -0.55 3.93 4.43
CA ARG A 319 -1.16 3.93 5.77
C ARG A 319 -2.57 3.41 5.66
N TRP A 320 -3.33 3.94 4.72
CA TRP A 320 -4.68 3.47 4.42
C TRP A 320 -5.03 3.65 2.94
N VAL A 321 -5.96 2.83 2.47
CA VAL A 321 -6.63 2.94 1.16
C VAL A 321 -8.13 2.74 1.35
N ALA A 322 -8.93 3.60 0.72
CA ALA A 322 -10.37 3.57 0.75
C ALA A 322 -10.92 3.30 -0.66
N PHE A 323 -11.93 2.44 -0.72
CA PHE A 323 -12.70 2.15 -1.93
C PHE A 323 -14.14 2.58 -1.69
N GLN A 324 -14.72 3.36 -2.60
CA GLN A 324 -16.04 3.94 -2.41
C GLN A 324 -16.91 3.70 -3.65
N ASN A 325 -18.20 3.40 -3.41
CA ASN A 325 -19.20 3.34 -4.46
C ASN A 325 -19.91 4.69 -4.68
N ASN A 326 -20.71 4.78 -5.74
CA ASN A 326 -21.43 6.02 -6.08
C ASN A 326 -22.52 6.43 -5.05
N GLN A 327 -22.86 5.54 -4.10
CA GLN A 327 -23.85 5.81 -3.05
C GLN A 327 -23.23 6.38 -1.77
N GLY A 328 -21.90 6.55 -1.72
CA GLY A 328 -21.23 7.03 -0.51
C GLY A 328 -20.78 5.93 0.44
N VAL A 329 -21.10 4.67 0.18
CA VAL A 329 -20.69 3.55 1.02
C VAL A 329 -19.29 3.10 0.61
N GLY A 330 -18.40 2.92 1.58
CA GLY A 330 -17.01 2.56 1.33
C GLY A 330 -16.43 1.50 2.25
N LEU A 331 -15.31 0.96 1.81
CA LEU A 331 -14.45 0.06 2.57
C LEU A 331 -13.06 0.69 2.71
N LEU A 332 -12.65 0.92 3.94
CA LEU A 332 -11.32 1.40 4.31
C LEU A 332 -10.44 0.22 4.73
N ALA A 333 -9.23 0.14 4.20
CA ALA A 333 -8.19 -0.77 4.67
C ALA A 333 -7.04 0.05 5.27
N VAL A 334 -6.68 -0.20 6.52
CA VAL A 334 -5.64 0.52 7.25
C VAL A 334 -4.53 -0.42 7.69
N GLY A 335 -3.29 -0.12 7.32
CA GLY A 335 -2.11 -0.88 7.71
C GLY A 335 -1.69 -0.62 9.14
N MET A 336 -1.07 -1.61 9.79
CA MET A 336 -0.57 -1.51 11.16
C MET A 336 0.93 -1.83 11.21
N PRO A 337 1.84 -0.87 10.87
CA PRO A 337 1.57 0.55 10.59
C PRO A 337 1.34 0.89 9.11
N THR A 338 1.76 0.03 8.17
CA THR A 338 1.61 0.27 6.74
C THR A 338 1.37 -1.03 6.00
N ILE A 339 0.69 -0.92 4.86
CA ILE A 339 0.51 -1.96 3.85
C ILE A 339 1.04 -1.47 2.51
N CYS A 340 1.13 -2.39 1.54
CA CYS A 340 1.17 -2.06 0.13
C CYS A 340 -0.17 -2.47 -0.51
N PHE A 341 -0.55 -1.87 -1.63
CA PHE A 341 -1.76 -2.32 -2.34
C PHE A 341 -1.66 -2.22 -3.86
N SER A 342 -2.54 -2.97 -4.52
CA SER A 342 -3.00 -2.72 -5.88
C SER A 342 -4.50 -2.98 -5.97
N ALA A 343 -5.18 -2.28 -6.88
CA ALA A 343 -6.61 -2.47 -7.14
C ALA A 343 -6.86 -2.35 -8.64
N LEU A 344 -7.34 -3.42 -9.26
CA LEU A 344 -7.51 -3.51 -10.72
C LEU A 344 -8.81 -4.23 -11.06
N HIS A 345 -9.32 -4.01 -12.27
CA HIS A 345 -10.40 -4.82 -12.86
C HIS A 345 -9.89 -6.08 -13.56
N TYR A 346 -8.68 -6.52 -13.22
CA TYR A 346 -8.04 -7.70 -13.78
C TYR A 346 -7.48 -8.52 -12.63
N THR A 347 -7.68 -9.83 -12.71
CA THR A 347 -7.05 -10.75 -11.76
C THR A 347 -5.56 -10.90 -12.07
N ILE A 348 -4.80 -11.44 -11.12
CA ILE A 348 -3.40 -11.80 -11.36
C ILE A 348 -3.30 -12.83 -12.49
N GLU A 349 -4.27 -13.73 -12.55
CA GLU A 349 -4.39 -14.76 -13.58
C GLU A 349 -4.66 -14.15 -14.96
N ASP A 350 -5.50 -13.11 -15.07
CA ASP A 350 -5.73 -12.38 -16.33
C ASP A 350 -4.44 -11.73 -16.86
N LEU A 351 -3.59 -11.25 -15.96
CA LEU A 351 -2.30 -10.62 -16.29
C LEU A 351 -1.15 -11.63 -16.43
N THR A 352 -1.35 -12.90 -16.10
CA THR A 352 -0.29 -13.92 -16.12
C THR A 352 -0.12 -14.48 -17.52
N GLN A 353 0.97 -14.08 -18.19
CA GLN A 353 1.34 -14.61 -19.50
C GLN A 353 1.90 -16.03 -19.43
N LYS A 354 1.73 -16.80 -20.52
CA LYS A 354 2.34 -18.14 -20.68
C LYS A 354 3.83 -18.05 -21.00
N ARG A 355 4.20 -17.09 -21.86
CA ARG A 355 5.58 -16.74 -22.21
C ARG A 355 5.65 -15.23 -22.41
N ARG A 356 6.85 -14.68 -22.35
CA ARG A 356 7.10 -13.25 -22.58
C ARG A 356 6.48 -12.79 -23.92
N GLY A 357 5.66 -11.75 -23.88
CA GLY A 357 5.06 -11.13 -25.06
C GLY A 357 3.98 -11.98 -25.75
N SER A 358 3.36 -12.94 -25.06
CA SER A 358 2.31 -13.78 -25.63
C SER A 358 0.91 -13.19 -25.56
N MET A 359 0.76 -12.01 -24.99
CA MET A 359 -0.51 -11.35 -24.75
C MET A 359 -0.37 -9.84 -24.99
N HIS A 360 -1.44 -9.21 -25.43
CA HIS A 360 -1.55 -7.77 -25.61
C HIS A 360 -2.70 -7.20 -24.76
N PRO A 361 -2.70 -5.90 -24.45
CA PRO A 361 -3.79 -5.29 -23.68
C PRO A 361 -5.18 -5.50 -24.28
N THR A 362 -5.28 -5.61 -25.61
CA THR A 362 -6.54 -5.89 -26.32
C THR A 362 -7.11 -7.28 -26.05
N ASP A 363 -6.30 -8.21 -25.53
CA ASP A 363 -6.75 -9.57 -25.17
C ASP A 363 -7.37 -9.62 -23.77
N LEU A 364 -7.20 -8.55 -22.98
CA LEU A 364 -7.69 -8.49 -21.61
C LEU A 364 -9.20 -8.18 -21.58
N THR A 365 -9.95 -9.00 -20.87
CA THR A 365 -11.37 -8.73 -20.59
C THR A 365 -11.52 -8.11 -19.21
N LYS A 366 -12.03 -6.87 -19.16
CA LYS A 366 -12.33 -6.18 -17.90
C LYS A 366 -13.32 -7.00 -17.08
N ARG A 367 -13.01 -7.23 -15.80
CA ARG A 367 -13.88 -7.99 -14.87
C ARG A 367 -14.92 -7.07 -14.23
N ASN A 368 -16.10 -7.64 -13.92
CA ASN A 368 -17.19 -6.94 -13.23
C ASN A 368 -17.03 -6.99 -11.70
N PHE A 369 -15.82 -6.73 -11.22
CA PHE A 369 -15.44 -6.60 -9.80
C PHE A 369 -14.11 -5.85 -9.73
N VAL A 370 -13.71 -5.47 -8.52
CA VAL A 370 -12.37 -4.93 -8.26
C VAL A 370 -11.56 -5.98 -7.52
N GLU A 371 -10.45 -6.44 -8.10
CA GLU A 371 -9.48 -7.30 -7.42
C GLU A 371 -8.51 -6.42 -6.64
N VAL A 372 -8.53 -6.53 -5.32
CA VAL A 372 -7.67 -5.76 -4.40
C VAL A 372 -6.64 -6.69 -3.79
N ASN A 373 -5.36 -6.30 -3.86
CA ASN A 373 -4.28 -6.91 -3.10
C ASN A 373 -3.89 -5.97 -1.95
N LEU A 374 -3.82 -6.50 -0.73
CA LEU A 374 -3.31 -5.82 0.46
C LEU A 374 -2.13 -6.63 0.98
N ASP A 375 -0.93 -6.09 0.85
CA ASP A 375 0.30 -6.85 1.01
C ASP A 375 1.14 -6.32 2.17
N TYR A 376 1.84 -7.25 2.85
CA TYR A 376 3.02 -6.88 3.63
C TYR A 376 4.07 -6.28 2.70
N LYS A 377 4.38 -7.02 1.63
CA LYS A 377 5.38 -6.63 0.65
C LYS A 377 5.34 -7.51 -0.60
N GLN A 378 5.92 -6.98 -1.67
CA GLN A 378 6.23 -7.67 -2.91
C GLN A 378 7.74 -7.58 -3.18
N THR A 379 8.37 -8.66 -3.66
CA THR A 379 9.78 -8.63 -4.08
C THR A 379 9.99 -7.56 -5.16
N GLY A 380 11.18 -6.96 -5.25
CA GLY A 380 11.48 -5.90 -6.22
C GLY A 380 11.21 -6.29 -7.68
N VAL A 381 11.13 -5.30 -8.57
CA VAL A 381 10.97 -5.53 -10.02
C VAL A 381 12.29 -5.79 -10.73
N GLY A 382 13.43 -5.47 -10.11
CA GLY A 382 14.75 -5.62 -10.69
C GLY A 382 14.98 -4.73 -11.91
N GLY A 383 15.85 -5.19 -12.82
CA GLY A 383 16.09 -4.50 -14.09
C GLY A 383 17.55 -4.12 -14.37
N ASP A 384 18.53 -4.64 -13.63
CA ASP A 384 19.95 -4.54 -14.02
C ASP A 384 20.18 -5.15 -15.42
N ASN A 385 19.45 -6.24 -15.70
CA ASN A 385 19.12 -6.71 -17.04
C ASN A 385 17.81 -7.51 -17.01
N SER A 386 17.30 -7.88 -18.17
CA SER A 386 16.02 -8.61 -18.34
C SER A 386 16.23 -10.05 -18.86
N TRP A 387 17.39 -10.66 -18.63
CA TRP A 387 17.75 -12.00 -19.15
C TRP A 387 18.56 -12.85 -18.17
N GLY A 388 18.44 -12.58 -16.86
CA GLY A 388 19.01 -13.43 -15.82
C GLY A 388 19.16 -12.75 -14.47
N ALA A 389 19.38 -11.44 -14.46
CA ALA A 389 19.51 -10.67 -13.23
C ALA A 389 18.23 -10.76 -12.39
N ARG A 390 18.41 -10.86 -11.08
CA ARG A 390 17.34 -10.89 -10.09
C ARG A 390 17.32 -9.57 -9.33
N PRO A 391 16.20 -9.20 -8.69
CA PRO A 391 16.20 -8.12 -7.71
C PRO A 391 17.32 -8.33 -6.68
N LEU A 392 17.99 -7.24 -6.30
CA LEU A 392 19.05 -7.28 -5.29
C LEU A 392 18.52 -7.90 -4.00
N ALA A 393 19.33 -8.67 -3.27
CA ALA A 393 18.91 -9.43 -2.09
C ALA A 393 18.17 -8.58 -1.04
N LYS A 394 18.52 -7.29 -0.88
CA LYS A 394 17.84 -6.34 0.02
C LYS A 394 16.39 -6.02 -0.35
N TYR A 395 15.96 -6.38 -1.56
CA TYR A 395 14.61 -6.20 -2.09
C TYR A 395 13.92 -7.54 -2.39
N THR A 396 14.40 -8.63 -1.78
CA THR A 396 13.90 -10.00 -2.00
C THR A 396 13.27 -10.57 -0.73
N LEU A 397 12.07 -11.12 -0.84
CA LEU A 397 11.40 -11.83 0.25
C LEU A 397 11.87 -13.29 0.33
N PHE A 398 12.96 -13.54 1.05
CA PHE A 398 13.42 -14.91 1.31
C PHE A 398 12.43 -15.69 2.19
N PRO A 399 12.35 -17.03 2.08
CA PRO A 399 11.41 -17.86 2.83
C PRO A 399 11.79 -17.92 4.32
N LYS A 400 11.24 -16.99 5.10
CA LYS A 400 11.34 -16.95 6.56
C LYS A 400 9.99 -16.64 7.17
N LYS A 401 9.92 -16.64 8.51
CA LYS A 401 8.73 -16.20 9.23
C LYS A 401 8.45 -14.73 8.91
N TYR A 402 7.24 -14.44 8.44
CA TYR A 402 6.74 -13.08 8.28
C TYR A 402 5.39 -12.94 8.97
N SER A 403 5.12 -11.73 9.44
CA SER A 403 3.82 -11.35 9.97
C SER A 403 3.50 -9.91 9.59
N TYR A 404 2.23 -9.63 9.30
CA TYR A 404 1.74 -8.28 9.12
C TYR A 404 0.27 -8.19 9.48
N ARG A 405 -0.19 -6.98 9.76
CA ARG A 405 -1.54 -6.72 10.22
C ARG A 405 -2.11 -5.50 9.53
N PHE A 406 -3.41 -5.54 9.31
CA PHE A 406 -4.21 -4.43 8.83
C PHE A 406 -5.63 -4.62 9.37
N TYR A 407 -6.47 -3.60 9.29
CA TYR A 407 -7.88 -3.76 9.54
C TYR A 407 -8.72 -3.22 8.39
N LEU A 408 -9.91 -3.78 8.25
CA LEU A 408 -10.94 -3.33 7.34
C LEU A 408 -12.01 -2.60 8.16
N ARG A 409 -12.51 -1.48 7.64
CA ARG A 409 -13.59 -0.71 8.26
C ARG A 409 -14.60 -0.28 7.18
N PRO A 410 -15.87 -0.66 7.31
CA PRO A 410 -16.94 -0.04 6.52
C PRO A 410 -17.14 1.42 6.94
N PHE A 411 -17.45 2.32 6.01
CA PHE A 411 -17.71 3.73 6.33
C PHE A 411 -18.71 4.39 5.36
N LEU A 412 -19.26 5.53 5.78
CA LEU A 412 -20.10 6.41 4.97
C LEU A 412 -19.35 7.71 4.64
N ALA A 413 -19.03 7.93 3.37
CA ALA A 413 -18.18 9.03 2.91
C ALA A 413 -18.82 10.43 3.07
N ASP A 414 -20.15 10.52 3.20
CA ASP A 414 -20.86 11.77 3.49
C ASP A 414 -20.76 12.19 4.97
N ARG A 415 -20.32 11.29 5.85
CA ARG A 415 -20.30 11.48 7.31
C ARG A 415 -18.92 11.31 7.92
N GLU A 416 -18.05 10.54 7.28
CA GLU A 416 -16.78 10.10 7.85
C GLU A 416 -15.62 10.37 6.90
N ASN A 417 -14.51 10.84 7.47
CA ASN A 417 -13.27 11.05 6.73
C ASN A 417 -12.33 9.83 6.90
N PRO A 418 -11.88 9.16 5.82
CA PRO A 418 -10.95 8.04 5.90
C PRO A 418 -9.66 8.33 6.69
N MET A 419 -9.14 9.56 6.63
CA MET A 419 -7.94 9.96 7.37
C MET A 419 -8.20 9.92 8.88
N GLU A 420 -9.28 10.57 9.34
CA GLU A 420 -9.65 10.60 10.76
C GLU A 420 -9.96 9.20 11.30
N LEU A 421 -10.62 8.36 10.49
CA LEU A 421 -10.87 6.96 10.83
C LEU A 421 -9.59 6.16 11.03
N SER A 422 -8.52 6.50 10.30
CA SER A 422 -7.23 5.81 10.38
C SER A 422 -6.41 6.14 11.63
N HIS A 423 -6.71 7.23 12.33
CA HIS A 423 -6.00 7.67 13.55
C HIS A 423 -6.48 6.94 14.80
N ARG A 424 -6.27 5.62 14.87
CA ARG A 424 -6.70 4.78 16.02
C ARG A 424 -5.72 3.66 16.34
#